data_AF-A0A2I1GDA9-F1
#
_entry.id   AF-A0A2I1GDA9-F1
#
_cell.length_a   1.000
_cell.length_b   1.000
_cell.length_c   1.000
_cell.angle_alpha   90.00
_cell.angle_beta   90.00
_cell.angle_gamma   90.00
#
_symmetry.space_group_name_H-M   'P 1'
#
loop_
_entity.id
_entity.type
_entity.pdbx_description
1 polymer ?
#
loop_
_entity_poly.entity_id
_entity_poly.type
_entity_poly.pdbx_seq_one_letter_code
_entity_poly.pdbx_strand_id
1 'polypeptide(L)'
;MISKNRLKELVIDFFNPELSQIINTQIPNLSSLSIRTIPPIQQLEWISCSTSLSHLSLSDVGISSRLFSITVCQQIGQLLPTNLLHLQLESRYNIAPESLTCILENTIAKLEILSLDVEKFDDTLLEAIGDYARDTGKRLKELRIGKDTRIEFDHNLCKKLLCVIPSINQNYEDPWPVLIERRVHYREIY
;
A
#
# COMPACT_ATOMS: atom_id res chain seq x y z
N MET A 1 -15.18 -31.10 -6.58
CA MET A 1 -13.93 -31.18 -5.78
C MET A 1 -13.63 -29.78 -5.25
N ILE A 2 -13.81 -29.53 -3.95
CA ILE A 2 -13.39 -28.25 -3.35
C ILE A 2 -11.86 -28.31 -3.29
N SER A 3 -11.20 -27.47 -4.08
CA SER A 3 -9.77 -27.23 -3.98
C SER A 3 -9.43 -26.95 -2.50
N LYS A 4 -8.61 -27.80 -1.89
CA LYS A 4 -8.09 -27.61 -0.52
C LYS A 4 -7.03 -26.50 -0.49
N ASN A 5 -7.24 -25.41 -1.22
CA ASN A 5 -6.28 -24.33 -1.24
C ASN A 5 -6.34 -23.59 0.10
N ARG A 6 -5.31 -23.82 0.92
CA ARG A 6 -5.11 -23.20 2.23
C ARG A 6 -4.21 -21.97 2.15
N LEU A 7 -3.67 -21.64 0.98
CA LEU A 7 -2.82 -20.48 0.82
C LEU A 7 -3.65 -19.21 1.04
N LYS A 8 -3.26 -18.43 2.04
CA LYS A 8 -3.92 -17.18 2.45
C LYS A 8 -3.09 -15.95 2.18
N GLU A 9 -1.79 -16.15 2.03
CA GLU A 9 -0.77 -15.14 2.03
C GLU A 9 0.19 -15.43 0.88
N LEU A 10 0.46 -14.43 0.06
CA LEU A 10 1.34 -14.56 -1.09
C LEU A 10 2.19 -13.29 -1.25
N VAL A 11 3.50 -13.49 -1.40
CA VAL A 11 4.46 -12.42 -1.70
C VAL A 11 5.06 -12.71 -3.07
N ILE A 12 5.08 -11.69 -3.92
CA ILE A 12 5.59 -11.75 -5.29
C ILE A 12 6.60 -10.63 -5.47
N ASP A 13 7.85 -10.99 -5.77
CA ASP A 13 8.89 -10.01 -6.04
C ASP A 13 8.76 -9.42 -7.45
N PHE A 14 8.47 -10.29 -8.43
CA PHE A 14 8.34 -9.92 -9.84
C PHE A 14 7.02 -10.48 -10.39
N PHE A 15 6.13 -9.58 -10.79
CA PHE A 15 4.85 -9.94 -11.36
C PHE A 15 4.96 -10.12 -12.88
N ASN A 16 4.35 -11.18 -13.42
CA ASN A 16 4.18 -11.38 -14.85
C ASN A 16 2.69 -11.62 -15.17
N PRO A 17 2.26 -11.44 -16.43
CA PRO A 17 0.86 -11.62 -16.80
C PRO A 17 0.32 -13.01 -16.50
N GLU A 18 1.14 -14.07 -16.59
CA GLU A 18 0.72 -15.45 -16.33
C GLU A 18 0.34 -15.65 -14.85
N LEU A 19 1.04 -15.00 -13.92
CA LEU A 19 0.74 -15.05 -12.49
C LEU A 19 -0.65 -14.51 -12.18
N SER A 20 -1.14 -13.50 -12.92
CA SER A 20 -2.50 -12.98 -12.73
C SER A 20 -3.57 -14.06 -12.88
N GLN A 21 -3.44 -14.89 -13.92
CA GLN A 21 -4.37 -15.98 -14.20
C GLN A 21 -4.26 -17.08 -13.14
N ILE A 22 -3.04 -17.43 -12.73
CA ILE A 22 -2.80 -18.45 -11.70
C ILE A 22 -3.42 -18.02 -10.37
N ILE A 23 -3.18 -16.78 -9.93
CA ILE A 23 -3.70 -16.30 -8.64
C ILE A 23 -5.22 -16.29 -8.67
N ASN A 24 -5.81 -15.70 -9.71
CA ASN A 24 -7.26 -15.56 -9.83
C ASN A 24 -7.98 -16.93 -9.91
N THR A 25 -7.42 -17.91 -10.65
CA THR A 25 -8.09 -19.20 -10.87
C THR A 25 -7.76 -20.26 -9.83
N GLN A 26 -6.52 -20.30 -9.34
CA GLN A 26 -6.04 -21.37 -8.47
C GLN A 26 -6.05 -20.99 -7.00
N ILE A 27 -5.94 -19.69 -6.67
CA ILE A 27 -5.84 -19.17 -5.29
C ILE A 27 -6.96 -18.14 -4.99
N PRO A 28 -8.25 -18.48 -5.19
CA PRO A 28 -9.35 -17.51 -5.08
C PRO A 28 -9.62 -17.02 -3.64
N ASN A 29 -9.03 -17.66 -2.64
CA ASN A 29 -9.27 -17.40 -1.21
C ASN A 29 -8.11 -16.64 -0.54
N LEU A 30 -7.26 -15.99 -1.33
CA LEU A 30 -6.10 -15.22 -0.87
C LEU A 30 -6.55 -13.98 -0.09
N SER A 31 -6.17 -13.90 1.19
CA SER A 31 -6.54 -12.79 2.07
C SER A 31 -5.49 -11.68 2.13
N SER A 32 -4.25 -11.98 1.78
CA SER A 32 -3.11 -11.06 1.78
C SER A 32 -2.25 -11.27 0.55
N LEU A 33 -1.97 -10.18 -0.16
CA LEU A 33 -1.09 -10.14 -1.33
C LEU A 33 -0.07 -9.03 -1.18
N SER A 34 1.21 -9.35 -1.42
CA SER A 34 2.29 -8.37 -1.49
C SER A 34 2.98 -8.46 -2.85
N ILE A 35 3.15 -7.33 -3.53
CA ILE A 35 3.84 -7.21 -4.82
C ILE A 35 4.97 -6.20 -4.67
N ARG A 36 6.24 -6.62 -4.83
CA ARG A 36 7.41 -5.74 -4.61
C ARG A 36 7.92 -4.96 -5.82
N THR A 37 7.58 -5.42 -7.01
CA THR A 37 7.85 -4.70 -8.24
C THR A 37 6.51 -4.60 -8.95
N ILE A 38 5.85 -3.46 -8.78
CA ILE A 38 4.52 -3.23 -9.34
C ILE A 38 4.60 -3.34 -10.87
N PRO A 39 3.84 -4.25 -11.49
CA PRO A 39 3.71 -4.31 -12.94
C PRO A 39 2.88 -3.11 -13.44
N PRO A 40 2.75 -2.92 -14.77
CA PRO A 40 1.71 -2.03 -15.30
C PRO A 40 0.35 -2.33 -14.65
N ILE A 41 -0.31 -1.29 -14.13
CA ILE A 41 -1.50 -1.45 -13.26
C ILE A 41 -2.62 -2.24 -13.94
N GLN A 42 -2.72 -2.20 -15.27
CA GLN A 42 -3.69 -2.99 -16.05
C GLN A 42 -3.55 -4.51 -15.78
N GLN A 43 -2.35 -5.00 -15.46
CA GLN A 43 -2.13 -6.42 -15.14
C GLN A 43 -2.66 -6.81 -13.75
N LEU A 44 -3.03 -5.84 -12.93
CA LEU A 44 -3.57 -6.05 -11.60
C LEU A 44 -5.09 -5.93 -11.54
N GLU A 45 -5.78 -5.60 -12.65
CA GLU A 45 -7.25 -5.37 -12.71
C GLU A 45 -8.10 -6.45 -12.03
N TRP A 46 -7.66 -7.70 -12.07
CA TRP A 46 -8.30 -8.84 -11.41
C TRP A 46 -8.42 -8.68 -9.88
N ILE A 47 -7.56 -7.87 -9.24
CA ILE A 47 -7.60 -7.59 -7.80
C ILE A 47 -8.93 -6.95 -7.40
N SER A 48 -9.50 -6.10 -8.25
CA SER A 48 -10.77 -5.41 -7.99
C SER A 48 -11.95 -6.37 -7.83
N CYS A 49 -11.86 -7.54 -8.46
CA CYS A 49 -12.87 -8.60 -8.37
C CYS A 49 -12.68 -9.54 -7.17
N SER A 50 -11.59 -9.37 -6.40
CA SER A 50 -11.31 -10.25 -5.26
C SER A 50 -12.31 -10.02 -4.13
N THR A 51 -12.93 -11.11 -3.66
CA THR A 51 -13.88 -11.09 -2.53
C THR A 51 -13.23 -11.51 -1.21
N SER A 52 -12.00 -12.02 -1.23
CA SER A 52 -11.30 -12.51 -0.03
C SER A 52 -10.12 -11.65 0.39
N LEU A 53 -9.60 -10.81 -0.51
CA LEU A 53 -8.42 -9.98 -0.26
C LEU A 53 -8.75 -8.85 0.71
N SER A 54 -8.14 -8.92 1.90
CA SER A 54 -8.28 -7.94 2.98
C SER A 54 -7.04 -7.08 3.18
N HIS A 55 -5.89 -7.55 2.72
CA HIS A 55 -4.61 -6.87 2.80
C HIS A 55 -3.91 -6.86 1.44
N LEU A 56 -3.46 -5.69 1.01
CA LEU A 56 -2.71 -5.48 -0.22
C LEU A 56 -1.49 -4.60 0.08
N SER A 57 -0.30 -5.13 -0.21
CA SER A 57 0.96 -4.39 -0.16
C SER A 57 1.50 -4.22 -1.58
N LEU A 58 1.74 -2.97 -1.96
CA LEU A 58 2.31 -2.59 -3.25
C LEU A 58 3.59 -1.82 -3.00
N SER A 59 4.71 -2.37 -3.45
CA SER A 59 6.02 -1.77 -3.32
C SER A 59 6.66 -1.57 -4.69
N ASP A 60 7.35 -0.45 -4.88
CA ASP A 60 8.10 -0.17 -6.09
C ASP A 60 9.32 0.69 -5.73
N VAL A 61 10.42 0.01 -5.45
CA VAL A 61 11.70 0.58 -4.99
C VAL A 61 12.72 0.71 -6.13
N GLY A 62 12.31 0.48 -7.38
CA GLY A 62 13.16 0.60 -8.56
C GLY A 62 13.48 2.06 -8.91
N ILE A 63 14.63 2.30 -9.56
CA ILE A 63 15.09 3.64 -9.98
C ILE A 63 14.17 4.37 -10.98
N SER A 64 13.19 3.67 -11.52
CA SER A 64 12.22 4.18 -12.49
C SER A 64 10.79 4.07 -11.95
N SER A 65 10.63 3.96 -10.63
CA SER A 65 9.31 3.81 -10.02
C SER A 65 8.39 4.95 -10.41
N ARG A 66 7.13 4.59 -10.68
CA ARG A 66 6.05 5.55 -10.96
C ARG A 66 4.87 5.39 -10.02
N LEU A 67 5.06 4.65 -8.91
CA LEU A 67 3.99 4.29 -7.99
C LEU A 67 3.19 5.51 -7.54
N PHE A 68 3.87 6.60 -7.18
CA PHE A 68 3.24 7.83 -6.69
C PHE A 68 2.96 8.89 -7.76
N SER A 69 2.96 8.52 -9.05
CA SER A 69 2.42 9.42 -10.08
C SER A 69 0.89 9.47 -9.98
N ILE A 70 0.31 10.66 -10.19
CA ILE A 70 -1.14 10.91 -10.04
C ILE A 70 -1.98 9.87 -10.79
N THR A 71 -1.65 9.59 -12.05
CA THR A 71 -2.38 8.63 -12.88
C THR A 71 -2.32 7.20 -12.33
N VAL A 72 -1.15 6.77 -11.86
CA VAL A 72 -0.98 5.44 -11.26
C VAL A 72 -1.76 5.34 -9.96
N CYS A 73 -1.67 6.35 -9.09
CA CYS A 73 -2.43 6.43 -7.85
C CYS A 73 -3.94 6.39 -8.07
N GLN A 74 -4.45 7.11 -9.08
CA GLN A 74 -5.86 7.06 -9.44
C GLN A 74 -6.29 5.65 -9.86
N GLN A 75 -5.49 4.97 -10.70
CA GLN A 75 -5.76 3.59 -11.10
C GLN A 75 -5.71 2.62 -9.91
N ILE A 76 -4.75 2.79 -9.00
CA ILE A 76 -4.68 2.00 -7.76
C ILE A 76 -5.94 2.20 -6.93
N GLY A 77 -6.40 3.45 -6.74
CA GLY A 77 -7.63 3.74 -5.99
C GLY A 77 -8.84 3.00 -6.56
N GLN A 78 -9.00 3.00 -7.89
CA GLN A 78 -10.07 2.29 -8.60
C GLN A 78 -9.95 0.77 -8.54
N LEU A 79 -8.74 0.25 -8.32
CA LEU A 79 -8.44 -1.18 -8.29
C LEU A 79 -8.79 -1.84 -6.94
N LEU A 80 -8.80 -1.09 -5.85
CA LEU A 80 -8.90 -1.69 -4.51
C LEU A 80 -10.27 -2.38 -4.32
N PRO A 81 -10.29 -3.66 -3.92
CA PRO A 81 -11.54 -4.40 -3.73
C PRO A 81 -12.30 -3.86 -2.51
N THR A 82 -13.63 -3.99 -2.53
CA THR A 82 -14.51 -3.48 -1.45
C THR A 82 -14.19 -4.03 -0.07
N ASN A 83 -13.65 -5.25 -0.01
CA ASN A 83 -13.30 -5.95 1.23
C ASN A 83 -11.89 -5.62 1.74
N LEU A 84 -11.13 -4.78 1.03
CA LEU A 84 -9.80 -4.38 1.44
C LEU A 84 -9.88 -3.51 2.70
N LEU A 85 -9.19 -3.95 3.75
CA LEU A 85 -9.12 -3.26 5.04
C LEU A 85 -7.75 -2.62 5.26
N HIS A 86 -6.69 -3.21 4.72
CA HIS A 86 -5.32 -2.74 4.90
C HIS A 86 -4.64 -2.55 3.54
N LEU A 87 -4.25 -1.30 3.27
CA LEU A 87 -3.41 -0.94 2.13
C LEU A 87 -2.01 -0.54 2.65
N GLN A 88 -0.97 -1.17 2.10
CA GLN A 88 0.41 -0.79 2.33
C GLN A 88 1.04 -0.34 1.00
N LEU A 89 1.66 0.84 1.02
CA LEU A 89 2.39 1.40 -0.12
C LEU A 89 3.82 1.68 0.31
N GLU A 90 4.78 1.19 -0.47
CA GLU A 90 6.20 1.39 -0.23
C GLU A 90 6.87 1.92 -1.51
N SER A 91 7.60 3.02 -1.40
CA SER A 91 8.49 3.47 -2.48
C SER A 91 9.65 4.28 -1.92
N ARG A 92 10.76 4.27 -2.66
CA ARG A 92 11.91 5.13 -2.37
C ARG A 92 11.68 6.60 -2.72
N TYR A 93 10.55 6.92 -3.36
CA TYR A 93 10.23 8.28 -3.77
C TYR A 93 9.14 8.87 -2.88
N ASN A 94 9.15 10.20 -2.80
CA ASN A 94 8.14 10.95 -2.07
C ASN A 94 6.77 10.81 -2.75
N ILE A 95 5.74 10.66 -1.92
CA ILE A 95 4.35 10.76 -2.35
C ILE A 95 3.92 12.23 -2.26
N ALA A 96 3.29 12.73 -3.32
CA ALA A 96 2.63 14.03 -3.28
C ALA A 96 1.26 13.90 -2.58
N PRO A 97 0.81 14.88 -1.79
CA PRO A 97 -0.52 14.86 -1.17
C PRO A 97 -1.66 14.61 -2.15
N GLU A 98 -1.57 15.16 -3.36
CA GLU A 98 -2.55 14.97 -4.43
C GLU A 98 -2.56 13.53 -4.93
N SER A 99 -1.39 12.89 -5.03
CA SER A 99 -1.29 11.47 -5.40
C SER A 99 -1.96 10.58 -4.36
N LEU A 100 -1.76 10.87 -3.06
CA LEU A 100 -2.43 10.13 -1.99
C LEU A 100 -3.95 10.34 -2.01
N THR A 101 -4.38 11.59 -2.19
CA THR A 101 -5.78 11.97 -2.33
C THR A 101 -6.43 11.21 -3.50
N CYS A 102 -5.73 11.07 -4.64
CA CYS A 102 -6.21 10.28 -5.77
C CYS A 102 -6.51 8.82 -5.41
N ILE A 103 -5.69 8.18 -4.57
CA ILE A 103 -5.96 6.80 -4.11
C ILE A 103 -7.22 6.79 -3.24
N LEU A 104 -7.27 7.69 -2.26
CA LEU A 104 -8.27 7.70 -1.21
C LEU A 104 -9.66 8.09 -1.74
N GLU A 105 -9.77 9.07 -2.63
CA GLU A 105 -11.04 9.51 -3.20
C GLU A 105 -11.61 8.53 -4.24
N ASN A 106 -10.73 7.85 -4.99
CA ASN A 106 -11.17 6.91 -6.04
C ASN A 106 -11.48 5.51 -5.48
N THR A 107 -11.18 5.24 -4.21
CA THR A 107 -11.42 3.91 -3.64
C THR A 107 -12.82 3.73 -3.06
N ILE A 108 -13.46 2.63 -3.45
CA ILE A 108 -14.70 2.15 -2.84
C ILE A 108 -14.44 1.39 -1.54
N ALA A 109 -13.21 0.89 -1.32
CA ALA A 109 -12.82 0.17 -0.12
C ALA A 109 -13.04 1.02 1.14
N LYS A 110 -13.31 0.36 2.26
CA LYS A 110 -13.38 0.98 3.59
C LYS A 110 -12.10 0.64 4.34
N LEU A 111 -11.02 1.30 3.95
CA LEU A 111 -9.71 1.10 4.56
C LEU A 111 -9.80 1.38 6.07
N GLU A 112 -9.29 0.45 6.87
CA GLU A 112 -9.11 0.60 8.31
C GLU A 112 -7.64 0.91 8.65
N ILE A 113 -6.70 0.41 7.85
CA ILE A 113 -5.27 0.57 8.07
C ILE A 113 -4.64 1.07 6.78
N LEU A 114 -3.89 2.16 6.89
CA LEU A 114 -3.05 2.68 5.81
C LEU A 114 -1.59 2.66 6.28
N SER A 115 -0.75 1.90 5.60
CA SER A 115 0.70 1.88 5.83
C SER A 115 1.41 2.60 4.69
N LEU A 116 2.25 3.57 5.04
CA LEU A 116 3.05 4.35 4.09
C LEU A 116 4.52 4.26 4.50
N ASP A 117 5.31 3.62 3.66
CA ASP A 117 6.77 3.56 3.78
C ASP A 117 7.38 4.35 2.63
N VAL A 118 7.71 5.61 2.92
CA VAL A 118 8.12 6.61 1.92
C VAL A 118 9.32 7.39 2.43
N GLU A 119 10.14 7.89 1.50
CA GLU A 119 11.37 8.63 1.84
C GLU A 119 11.08 9.86 2.72
N LYS A 120 10.01 10.61 2.43
CA LYS A 120 9.55 11.76 3.21
C LYS A 120 8.04 11.70 3.44
N PHE A 121 7.65 11.86 4.68
CA PHE A 121 6.28 12.05 5.12
C PHE A 121 6.22 13.28 6.02
N ASP A 122 5.28 14.18 5.79
CA ASP A 122 5.17 15.47 6.50
C ASP A 122 3.71 15.83 6.80
N ASP A 123 3.50 16.99 7.44
CA ASP A 123 2.17 17.48 7.85
C ASP A 123 1.17 17.56 6.68
N THR A 124 1.61 17.83 5.45
CA THR A 124 0.71 17.98 4.30
C THR A 124 0.10 16.65 3.87
N LEU A 125 0.89 15.58 3.93
CA LEU A 125 0.40 14.22 3.70
C LEU A 125 -0.53 13.76 4.81
N LEU A 126 -0.18 14.12 6.04
CA LEU A 126 -0.98 13.81 7.20
C LEU A 126 -2.35 14.51 7.16
N GLU A 127 -2.39 15.78 6.73
CA GLU A 127 -3.62 16.54 6.50
C GLU A 127 -4.48 15.91 5.40
N ALA A 128 -3.91 15.52 4.27
CA ALA A 128 -4.65 14.87 3.17
C ALA A 128 -5.38 13.59 3.63
N ILE A 129 -4.72 12.77 4.47
CA ILE A 129 -5.34 11.57 5.05
C ILE A 129 -6.45 11.95 6.04
N GLY A 130 -6.21 12.98 6.85
CA GLY A 130 -7.18 13.51 7.82
C GLY A 130 -8.45 14.04 7.17
N ASP A 131 -8.31 14.78 6.08
CA ASP A 131 -9.41 15.35 5.32
C ASP A 131 -10.22 14.26 4.64
N TYR A 132 -9.57 13.26 4.02
CA TYR A 132 -10.25 12.06 3.53
C TYR A 132 -11.11 11.37 4.60
N ALA A 133 -10.53 11.11 5.77
CA ALA A 133 -11.23 10.41 6.85
C ALA A 133 -12.43 11.21 7.38
N ARG A 134 -12.33 12.55 7.35
CA ARG A 134 -13.41 13.47 7.74
C ARG A 134 -14.53 13.49 6.70
N ASP A 135 -14.18 13.67 5.43
CA ASP A 135 -15.13 13.97 4.35
C ASP A 135 -15.92 12.75 3.90
N THR A 136 -15.30 11.58 3.93
CA THR A 136 -15.96 10.33 3.52
C THR A 136 -16.69 9.63 4.66
N GLY A 137 -16.42 10.03 5.91
CA GLY A 137 -16.84 9.30 7.11
C GLY A 137 -16.22 7.91 7.25
N LYS A 138 -15.34 7.49 6.32
CA LYS A 138 -14.58 6.24 6.38
C LYS A 138 -13.39 6.48 7.31
N ARG A 139 -13.52 6.02 8.55
CA ARG A 139 -12.47 6.20 9.56
C ARG A 139 -11.38 5.16 9.37
N LEU A 140 -10.17 5.63 9.08
CA LEU A 140 -8.97 4.85 9.32
C LEU A 140 -8.85 4.63 10.84
N LYS A 141 -8.66 3.38 11.25
CA LYS A 141 -8.38 3.03 12.65
C LYS A 141 -6.90 3.25 12.97
N GLU A 142 -6.04 3.03 11.97
CA GLU A 142 -4.60 3.10 12.14
C GLU A 142 -3.90 3.69 10.90
N LEU A 143 -3.03 4.65 11.13
CA LEU A 143 -2.04 5.13 10.16
C LEU A 143 -0.66 4.64 10.60
N ARG A 144 0.04 3.95 9.71
CA ARG A 144 1.38 3.41 9.93
C ARG A 144 2.37 4.13 9.01
N ILE A 145 3.44 4.64 9.59
CA ILE A 145 4.48 5.38 8.88
C ILE A 145 5.80 4.63 9.09
N GLY A 146 6.55 4.44 8.01
CA GLY A 146 7.80 3.70 7.99
C GLY A 146 8.87 4.26 8.93
N LYS A 147 9.66 3.35 9.49
CA LYS A 147 10.68 3.63 10.52
C LYS A 147 11.80 4.59 10.08
N ASP A 148 12.12 4.63 8.79
CA ASP A 148 13.24 5.45 8.28
C ASP A 148 12.86 6.93 8.13
N THR A 149 11.57 7.25 8.25
CA THR A 149 11.08 8.62 8.20
C THR A 149 11.07 9.21 9.62
N ARG A 150 12.13 9.94 10.00
CA ARG A 150 12.13 10.73 11.24
C ARG A 150 11.24 11.96 11.06
N ILE A 151 10.07 11.99 11.68
CA ILE A 151 9.09 13.06 11.46
C ILE A 151 8.69 13.69 12.78
N GLU A 152 8.77 15.01 12.80
CA GLU A 152 8.16 15.83 13.83
C GLU A 152 6.91 16.48 13.22
N PHE A 153 5.74 16.04 13.67
CA PHE A 153 4.47 16.64 13.26
C PHE A 153 4.07 17.75 14.22
N ASP A 154 3.29 18.72 13.72
CA ASP A 154 2.67 19.69 14.62
C ASP A 154 1.76 18.99 15.65
N HIS A 155 1.99 19.26 16.93
CA HIS A 155 1.26 18.64 18.03
C HIS A 155 -0.25 18.91 17.98
N ASN A 156 -0.66 20.09 17.53
CA ASN A 156 -2.08 20.43 17.43
C ASN A 156 -2.73 19.70 16.25
N LEU A 157 -2.01 19.56 15.13
CA LEU A 157 -2.44 18.74 14.00
C LEU A 157 -2.65 17.29 14.44
N CYS A 158 -1.66 16.66 15.09
CA CYS A 158 -1.80 15.31 15.61
C CYS A 158 -3.01 15.15 16.53
N LYS A 159 -3.21 16.07 17.48
CA LYS A 159 -4.38 16.04 18.37
C LYS A 159 -5.71 16.09 17.63
N LYS A 160 -5.83 16.95 16.62
CA LYS A 160 -7.04 17.05 15.78
C LYS A 160 -7.28 15.75 15.02
N LEU A 161 -6.21 15.17 14.49
CA LEU A 161 -6.29 13.96 13.68
C LEU A 161 -6.62 12.73 14.51
N LEU A 162 -6.22 12.66 15.78
CA LEU A 162 -6.62 11.58 16.68
C LEU A 162 -8.15 11.49 16.88
N CYS A 163 -8.91 12.53 16.53
CA CYS A 163 -10.38 12.46 16.50
C CYS A 163 -10.93 11.66 15.31
N VAL A 164 -10.16 11.52 14.23
CA VAL A 164 -10.55 10.82 12.99
C VAL A 164 -9.73 9.55 12.72
N ILE A 165 -8.48 9.50 13.18
CA ILE A 165 -7.54 8.38 13.08
C ILE A 165 -7.03 8.05 14.50
N PRO A 166 -7.63 7.07 15.20
CA PRO A 166 -7.34 6.80 16.61
C PRO A 166 -5.90 6.38 16.93
N SER A 167 -5.17 5.84 15.96
CA SER A 167 -3.81 5.32 16.15
C SER A 167 -2.89 5.79 15.02
N ILE A 168 -1.76 6.40 15.37
CA ILE A 168 -0.70 6.78 14.43
C ILE A 168 0.60 6.15 14.93
N ASN A 169 1.13 5.18 14.19
CA ASN A 169 2.37 4.47 14.51
C ASN A 169 3.49 4.90 13.56
N GLN A 170 4.45 5.66 14.08
CA GLN A 170 5.57 6.20 13.31
C GLN A 170 6.80 5.29 13.24
N ASN A 171 6.79 4.19 13.99
CA ASN A 171 7.87 3.21 14.01
C ASN A 171 7.36 1.88 13.47
N TYR A 172 6.48 1.93 12.46
CA TYR A 172 5.99 0.72 11.84
C TYR A 172 7.15 0.07 11.08
N GLU A 173 7.43 -1.17 11.48
CA GLU A 173 8.27 -2.08 10.71
C GLU A 173 7.36 -2.99 9.91
N ASP A 174 7.66 -3.14 8.61
CA ASP A 174 6.94 -4.09 7.77
C ASP A 174 7.02 -5.50 8.39
N PRO A 175 5.90 -6.13 8.78
CA PRO A 175 5.92 -7.48 9.35
C PRO A 175 6.37 -8.53 8.32
N TRP A 176 6.39 -8.18 7.03
CA TRP A 176 6.93 -9.02 5.99
C TRP A 176 8.44 -8.85 5.95
N PRO A 177 9.23 -9.95 6.06
CA PRO A 177 10.68 -9.83 6.00
C PRO A 177 11.06 -9.09 4.71
N VAL A 178 11.96 -8.11 4.81
CA VAL A 178 12.61 -7.51 3.65
C VAL A 178 13.41 -8.63 2.97
N LEU A 179 12.76 -9.37 2.07
CA LEU A 179 13.40 -10.45 1.29
C LEU A 179 14.36 -9.88 0.24
N ILE A 180 14.46 -8.56 0.14
CA ILE A 180 15.57 -7.90 -0.53
C ILE A 180 16.78 -8.03 0.39
N GLU A 181 17.48 -9.16 0.29
CA GLU A 181 18.90 -9.18 0.58
C GLU A 181 19.50 -7.96 -0.13
N ARG A 182 20.07 -7.05 0.67
CA ARG A 182 21.02 -6.06 0.24
C ARG A 182 21.95 -6.71 -0.79
N ARG A 183 21.77 -6.42 -2.08
CA ARG A 183 22.82 -6.57 -3.09
C ARG A 183 23.91 -5.54 -2.78
N VAL A 184 24.58 -5.71 -1.64
CA VAL A 184 25.81 -5.01 -1.28
C VAL A 184 26.90 -6.03 -1.56
N HIS A 185 27.40 -6.02 -2.80
CA HIS A 185 28.80 -6.25 -3.21
C HIS A 185 28.84 -6.59 -4.71
N TYR A 186 28.62 -5.59 -5.57
CA TYR A 186 29.50 -5.50 -6.74
C TYR A 186 30.74 -4.77 -6.25
N ARG A 187 31.74 -5.52 -5.80
CA ARG A 187 33.11 -5.00 -5.77
C ARG A 187 33.44 -4.64 -7.21
N GLU A 188 33.78 -3.38 -7.40
CA GLU A 188 34.52 -2.89 -8.56
C GLU A 188 35.67 -3.87 -8.82
N ILE A 189 35.62 -4.55 -9.96
CA ILE A 189 36.79 -5.24 -10.50
C ILE A 189 37.47 -4.17 -11.37
N TYR A 190 38.47 -3.53 -10.79
CA TYR A 190 39.55 -2.89 -11.54
C TYR A 190 40.65 -3.93 -11.79
#